data_AF-A0A314LA19-F1
#
_entry.id   AF-A0A314LA19-F1
#
_cell.length_a   1.000
_cell.length_b   1.000
_cell.length_c   1.000
_cell.angle_alpha   90.00
_cell.angle_beta   90.00
_cell.angle_gamma   90.00
#
_symmetry.space_group_name_H-M   'P 1'
#
loop_
_entity.id
_entity.type
_entity.pdbx_description
1 polymer ?
#
loop_
_entity_poly.entity_id
_entity_poly.type
_entity_poly.pdbx_seq_one_letter_code
_entity_poly.pdbx_strand_id
1 'polypeptide(L)'
;MVVTALLVNGATCVGNTIMDEFGLGVTGENLHYGTPTNPKVPSHIPGGSSSGSAVVVAVELVDFAIGTDTTGCNRVPAACCGVLGFRPSHGAISTIGILPVSQRLDSIVVVSPRWLISVLVHQQMPIRKIRTGPRAWMFSTWFSSLS
;
A
#
# COMPACT_ATOMS: atom_id res chain seq x y z
N MET A 1 -2.38 9.57 -10.69
CA MET A 1 -1.12 8.79 -10.78
C MET A 1 -0.47 8.77 -9.41
N VAL A 2 -0.51 7.64 -8.70
CA VAL A 2 0.02 7.55 -7.33
C VAL A 2 1.54 7.65 -7.28
N VAL A 3 2.24 6.95 -8.18
CA VAL A 3 3.70 7.05 -8.30
C VAL A 3 4.12 8.50 -8.53
N THR A 4 3.51 9.20 -9.50
CA THR A 4 3.80 10.61 -9.77
C THR A 4 3.53 11.50 -8.55
N ALA A 5 2.44 11.29 -7.83
CA ALA A 5 2.15 12.07 -6.63
C ALA A 5 3.24 11.90 -5.57
N LEU A 6 3.75 10.69 -5.38
CA LEU A 6 4.81 10.43 -4.41
C LEU A 6 6.15 11.02 -4.84
N LEU A 7 6.50 10.88 -6.13
CA LEU A 7 7.71 11.48 -6.68
C LEU A 7 7.72 13.00 -6.52
N VAL A 8 6.57 13.66 -6.77
CA VAL A 8 6.42 15.12 -6.59
C VAL A 8 6.51 15.52 -5.11
N ASN A 9 6.08 14.65 -4.19
CA ASN A 9 6.21 14.86 -2.75
C ASN A 9 7.60 14.45 -2.19
N GLY A 10 8.58 14.14 -3.06
CA GLY A 10 9.96 13.89 -2.68
C GLY A 10 10.32 12.42 -2.45
N ALA A 11 9.43 11.47 -2.71
CA ALA A 11 9.77 10.05 -2.69
C ALA A 11 10.70 9.70 -3.87
N THR A 12 11.58 8.72 -3.67
CA THR A 12 12.42 8.16 -4.74
C THR A 12 11.96 6.74 -5.08
N CYS A 13 11.76 6.45 -6.36
CA CYS A 13 11.44 5.10 -6.81
C CYS A 13 12.74 4.30 -7.00
N VAL A 14 12.96 3.30 -6.13
CA VAL A 14 14.17 2.46 -6.17
C VAL A 14 14.05 1.32 -7.18
N GLY A 15 12.82 0.89 -7.51
CA GLY A 15 12.58 -0.15 -8.50
C GLY A 15 11.19 -0.76 -8.41
N ASN A 16 10.97 -1.80 -9.22
CA ASN A 16 9.76 -2.61 -9.21
C ASN A 16 10.00 -3.93 -8.47
N THR A 17 9.01 -4.38 -7.72
CA THR A 17 9.09 -5.62 -6.93
C THR A 17 8.46 -6.80 -7.66
N ILE A 18 8.91 -8.01 -7.32
CA ILE A 18 8.31 -9.25 -7.82
C ILE A 18 6.88 -9.41 -7.27
N MET A 19 6.00 -9.96 -8.10
CA MET A 19 4.64 -10.32 -7.75
C MET A 19 4.23 -11.61 -8.45
N ASP A 20 3.15 -12.28 -8.00
CA ASP A 20 2.54 -13.38 -8.74
C ASP A 20 2.11 -12.89 -10.14
N GLU A 21 2.13 -13.78 -11.13
CA GLU A 21 1.83 -13.45 -12.52
C GLU A 21 0.43 -12.82 -12.65
N PHE A 22 0.36 -11.64 -13.28
CA PHE A 22 -0.84 -10.80 -13.37
C PHE A 22 -1.52 -10.43 -12.04
N GLY A 23 -0.87 -10.67 -10.91
CA GLY A 23 -1.44 -10.46 -9.58
C GLY A 23 -2.42 -11.56 -9.16
N LEU A 24 -2.50 -12.65 -9.93
CA LEU A 24 -3.40 -13.78 -9.72
C LEU A 24 -2.67 -14.89 -8.97
N GLY A 25 -2.47 -14.68 -7.68
CA GLY A 25 -1.85 -15.65 -6.80
C GLY A 25 -1.87 -15.20 -5.34
N VAL A 26 -1.53 -16.14 -4.46
CA VAL A 26 -1.45 -15.92 -3.01
C VAL A 26 -0.18 -16.48 -2.38
N THR A 27 0.62 -17.22 -3.15
CA THR A 27 1.85 -17.86 -2.66
C THR A 27 3.07 -16.96 -2.84
N GLY A 28 3.07 -16.05 -3.82
CA GLY A 28 4.21 -15.22 -4.16
C GLY A 28 5.20 -15.91 -5.11
N GLU A 29 4.82 -17.05 -5.66
CA GLU A 29 5.60 -17.83 -6.60
C GLU A 29 5.57 -17.24 -8.00
N ASN A 30 6.75 -17.05 -8.57
CA ASN A 30 6.89 -16.52 -9.91
C ASN A 30 7.86 -17.39 -10.72
N LEU A 31 7.34 -18.04 -11.77
CA LEU A 31 8.13 -18.94 -12.63
C LEU A 31 9.20 -18.19 -13.42
N HIS A 32 8.92 -16.94 -13.82
CA HIS A 32 9.78 -16.17 -14.73
C HIS A 32 10.93 -15.47 -14.01
N TYR A 33 10.69 -14.99 -12.78
CA TYR A 33 11.64 -14.17 -12.02
C TYR A 33 12.09 -14.79 -10.69
N GLY A 34 11.50 -15.92 -10.30
CA GLY A 34 11.75 -16.60 -9.04
C GLY A 34 10.92 -16.04 -7.87
N THR A 35 10.82 -16.84 -6.82
CA THR A 35 10.07 -16.52 -5.59
C THR A 35 10.99 -15.80 -4.60
N PRO A 36 10.63 -14.59 -4.12
CA PRO A 36 11.37 -13.94 -3.03
C PRO A 36 11.40 -14.81 -1.77
N THR A 37 12.55 -14.90 -1.10
CA THR A 37 12.66 -15.63 0.17
C THR A 37 11.91 -14.89 1.28
N ASN A 38 11.10 -15.61 2.05
CA ASN A 38 10.46 -15.03 3.23
C ASN A 38 11.53 -14.72 4.31
N PRO A 39 11.71 -13.45 4.72
CA PRO A 39 12.76 -13.08 5.65
C PRO A 39 12.49 -13.51 7.09
N LYS A 40 11.23 -13.77 7.45
CA LYS A 40 10.87 -14.27 8.79
C LYS A 40 11.09 -15.77 8.91
N VAL A 41 10.73 -16.52 7.89
CA VAL A 41 10.90 -17.98 7.86
C VAL A 41 11.29 -18.44 6.46
N PRO A 42 12.60 -18.54 6.14
CA PRO A 42 13.09 -18.82 4.78
C PRO A 42 12.57 -20.10 4.13
N SER A 43 12.12 -21.07 4.93
CA SER A 43 11.53 -22.33 4.46
C SER A 43 10.05 -22.23 4.05
N HIS A 44 9.42 -21.05 4.22
CA HIS A 44 8.02 -20.82 3.88
C HIS A 44 7.88 -19.79 2.78
N ILE A 45 6.72 -19.81 2.14
CA ILE A 45 6.35 -18.82 1.14
C ILE A 45 6.27 -17.40 1.75
N PRO A 46 6.63 -16.35 0.99
CA PRO A 46 6.47 -14.96 1.42
C PRO A 46 5.01 -14.48 1.36
N GLY A 47 4.12 -15.26 0.73
CA GLY A 47 2.74 -14.88 0.44
C GLY A 47 2.62 -14.02 -0.81
N GLY A 48 1.41 -13.78 -1.29
CA GLY A 48 1.17 -13.11 -2.57
C GLY A 48 -0.18 -12.39 -2.69
N SER A 49 -0.42 -11.64 -3.77
CA SER A 49 0.45 -11.56 -4.95
C SER A 49 1.60 -10.56 -4.87
N SER A 50 1.63 -9.63 -3.93
CA SER A 50 2.70 -8.63 -3.82
C SER A 50 3.85 -9.09 -2.90
N SER A 51 4.43 -10.26 -3.21
CA SER A 51 5.48 -10.90 -2.41
C SER A 51 6.71 -10.02 -2.24
N GLY A 52 7.22 -9.46 -3.34
CA GLY A 52 8.41 -8.62 -3.32
C GLY A 52 8.22 -7.38 -2.46
N SER A 53 7.05 -6.72 -2.51
CA SER A 53 6.75 -5.53 -1.71
C SER A 53 6.86 -5.78 -0.21
N ALA A 54 6.39 -6.95 0.27
CA ALA A 54 6.51 -7.30 1.67
C ALA A 54 7.94 -7.67 2.06
N VAL A 55 8.65 -8.42 1.21
CA VAL A 55 10.02 -8.85 1.47
C VAL A 55 10.97 -7.66 1.55
N VAL A 56 10.97 -6.75 0.57
CA VAL A 56 11.91 -5.60 0.55
C VAL A 56 11.71 -4.66 1.74
N VAL A 57 10.47 -4.51 2.22
CA VAL A 57 10.16 -3.73 3.42
C VAL A 57 10.61 -4.49 4.67
N ALA A 58 10.38 -5.79 4.74
CA ALA A 58 10.73 -6.62 5.89
C ALA A 58 12.24 -6.76 6.09
N VAL A 59 13.04 -6.67 5.02
CA VAL A 59 14.51 -6.62 5.08
C VAL A 59 15.08 -5.21 5.09
N GLU A 60 14.22 -4.19 5.28
CA GLU A 60 14.62 -2.78 5.42
C GLU A 60 15.40 -2.21 4.22
N LEU A 61 15.15 -2.72 3.01
CA LEU A 61 15.72 -2.17 1.77
C LEU A 61 15.02 -0.87 1.34
N VAL A 62 13.78 -0.67 1.76
CA VAL A 62 12.97 0.52 1.50
C VAL A 62 12.10 0.85 2.72
N ASP A 63 11.79 2.13 2.93
CA ASP A 63 10.92 2.58 4.03
C ASP A 63 9.46 2.14 3.86
N PHE A 64 9.01 2.05 2.61
CA PHE A 64 7.68 1.59 2.24
C PHE A 64 7.66 1.05 0.81
N ALA A 65 6.65 0.23 0.54
CA ALA A 65 6.31 -0.23 -0.81
C ALA A 65 4.82 0.01 -1.07
N ILE A 66 4.44 0.01 -2.35
CA ILE A 66 3.06 0.20 -2.78
C ILE A 66 2.65 -0.97 -3.64
N GLY A 67 1.39 -1.38 -3.47
CA GLY A 67 0.79 -2.44 -4.28
C GLY A 67 -0.71 -2.29 -4.39
N THR A 68 -1.31 -3.26 -5.06
CA THR A 68 -2.76 -3.40 -5.24
C THR A 68 -3.30 -4.55 -4.44
N ASP A 69 -4.34 -4.31 -3.66
CA ASP A 69 -5.05 -5.35 -2.94
C ASP A 69 -6.45 -5.49 -3.52
N THR A 70 -6.74 -6.65 -4.09
CA THR A 70 -8.07 -7.01 -4.60
C THR A 70 -8.79 -7.89 -3.58
N THR A 71 -8.11 -8.93 -3.10
CA THR A 71 -8.65 -9.95 -2.19
C THR A 71 -7.78 -10.20 -0.95
N GLY A 72 -6.72 -9.41 -0.75
CA GLY A 72 -5.68 -9.65 0.26
C GLY A 72 -4.27 -9.68 -0.30
N CYS A 73 -4.10 -9.38 -1.59
CA CYS A 73 -2.84 -9.54 -2.31
C CYS A 73 -1.62 -8.79 -1.71
N ASN A 74 -1.84 -7.76 -0.89
CA ASN A 74 -0.78 -7.10 -0.12
C ASN A 74 -0.85 -7.41 1.38
N ARG A 75 -2.04 -7.61 1.94
CA ARG A 75 -2.20 -7.95 3.37
C ARG A 75 -1.69 -9.35 3.72
N VAL A 76 -1.86 -10.32 2.83
CA VAL A 76 -1.34 -11.69 3.00
C VAL A 76 0.19 -11.69 3.06
N PRO A 77 0.93 -11.18 2.06
CA PRO A 77 2.39 -11.18 2.13
C PRO A 77 2.92 -10.31 3.27
N ALA A 78 2.25 -9.20 3.60
CA ALA A 78 2.61 -8.39 4.76
C ALA A 78 2.53 -9.20 6.07
N ALA A 79 1.45 -9.97 6.28
CA ALA A 79 1.31 -10.86 7.43
C ALA A 79 2.38 -11.95 7.44
N CYS A 80 2.65 -12.58 6.29
CA CYS A 80 3.67 -13.63 6.15
C CYS A 80 5.11 -13.14 6.42
N CYS A 81 5.43 -11.90 6.01
CA CYS A 81 6.76 -11.32 6.19
C CYS A 81 6.90 -10.48 7.48
N GLY A 82 5.83 -10.35 8.27
CA GLY A 82 5.85 -9.63 9.55
C GLY A 82 5.92 -8.10 9.41
N VAL A 83 5.30 -7.54 8.38
CA VAL A 83 5.18 -6.09 8.13
C VAL A 83 3.72 -5.65 8.04
N LEU A 84 3.46 -4.34 7.97
CA LEU A 84 2.11 -3.80 7.93
C LEU A 84 1.66 -3.56 6.50
N GLY A 85 0.51 -4.12 6.11
CA GLY A 85 -0.17 -3.82 4.84
C GLY A 85 -1.42 -2.97 5.06
N PHE A 86 -1.30 -1.64 4.97
CA PHE A 86 -2.40 -0.72 5.19
C PHE A 86 -3.26 -0.54 3.93
N ARG A 87 -4.45 -1.14 3.95
CA ARG A 87 -5.47 -0.96 2.91
C ARG A 87 -6.50 0.08 3.36
N PRO A 88 -6.56 1.27 2.74
CA PRO A 88 -7.61 2.24 3.00
C PRO A 88 -8.95 1.78 2.42
N SER A 89 -10.03 2.49 2.78
CA SER A 89 -11.37 2.25 2.23
C SER A 89 -11.36 2.24 0.70
N HIS A 90 -12.17 1.36 0.11
CA HIS A 90 -12.25 1.24 -1.35
C HIS A 90 -12.58 2.59 -2.01
N GLY A 91 -11.81 2.96 -3.02
CA GLY A 91 -11.95 4.23 -3.74
C GLY A 91 -11.40 5.47 -3.02
N ALA A 92 -10.81 5.33 -1.82
CA ALA A 92 -10.17 6.45 -1.11
C ALA A 92 -8.99 7.02 -1.91
N ILE A 93 -8.18 6.16 -2.51
CA ILE A 93 -7.09 6.56 -3.42
C ILE A 93 -7.50 6.22 -4.85
N SER A 94 -7.19 7.13 -5.79
CA SER A 94 -7.41 6.89 -7.21
C SER A 94 -6.60 5.70 -7.73
N THR A 95 -7.26 4.72 -8.35
CA THR A 95 -6.65 3.57 -9.03
C THR A 95 -6.26 3.85 -10.50
N ILE A 96 -6.31 5.11 -10.93
CA ILE A 96 -5.93 5.48 -12.31
C ILE A 96 -4.45 5.20 -12.54
N GLY A 97 -4.16 4.46 -13.61
CA GLY A 97 -2.80 4.03 -14.00
C GLY A 97 -2.41 2.64 -13.48
N ILE A 98 -3.35 1.93 -12.85
CA ILE A 98 -3.17 0.55 -12.41
C ILE A 98 -3.79 -0.40 -13.43
N LEU A 99 -3.13 -1.51 -13.72
CA LEU A 99 -3.72 -2.60 -14.49
C LEU A 99 -4.78 -3.30 -13.61
N PRO A 100 -6.08 -3.22 -13.94
CA PRO A 100 -7.12 -3.68 -13.05
C PRO A 100 -7.23 -5.20 -13.04
N VAL A 101 -7.30 -5.78 -11.83
CA VAL A 101 -7.73 -7.18 -11.63
C VAL A 101 -9.25 -7.20 -11.42
N SER A 102 -9.76 -6.29 -10.59
CA SER A 102 -11.19 -6.07 -10.43
C SER A 102 -11.47 -4.61 -10.07
N GLN A 103 -12.08 -3.88 -10.99
CA GLN A 103 -12.38 -2.45 -10.84
C GLN A 103 -13.18 -2.11 -9.57
N ARG A 104 -13.95 -3.07 -9.04
CA ARG A 104 -14.79 -2.88 -7.85
C ARG A 104 -14.09 -3.24 -6.53
N LEU A 105 -12.96 -3.92 -6.57
CA LEU A 105 -12.28 -4.42 -5.38
C LEU A 105 -10.87 -3.85 -5.22
N ASP A 106 -10.22 -3.54 -6.33
CA ASP A 106 -8.86 -3.01 -6.36
C ASP A 106 -8.74 -1.76 -5.50
N SER A 107 -7.73 -1.75 -4.64
CA SER A 107 -7.38 -0.58 -3.84
C SER A 107 -5.87 -0.55 -3.64
N ILE A 108 -5.34 0.66 -3.53
CA ILE A 108 -3.91 0.89 -3.34
C ILE A 108 -3.58 0.66 -1.87
N VAL A 109 -2.51 -0.09 -1.63
CA VAL A 109 -2.04 -0.45 -0.30
C VAL A 109 -0.64 0.09 -0.09
N VAL A 110 -0.38 0.56 1.12
CA VAL A 110 0.97 0.90 1.59
C VAL A 110 1.48 -0.23 2.46
N VAL A 111 2.61 -0.81 2.10
CA VAL A 111 3.34 -1.78 2.91
C VAL A 111 4.48 -1.05 3.61
N SER A 112 4.58 -1.16 4.93
CA SER A 112 5.60 -0.45 5.72
C SER A 112 5.92 -1.20 7.02
N PRO A 113 7.06 -0.93 7.68
CA PRO A 113 7.38 -1.56 8.97
C PRO A 113 6.62 -0.92 10.14
N ARG A 114 6.06 0.29 9.96
CA ARG A 114 5.45 1.09 11.02
C ARG A 114 4.19 1.81 10.57
N TRP A 115 3.17 1.79 11.42
CA TRP A 115 1.86 2.37 11.11
C TRP A 115 1.92 3.87 10.77
N LEU A 116 2.81 4.61 11.43
CA LEU A 116 3.01 6.04 11.16
C LEU A 116 3.42 6.31 9.71
N ILE A 117 4.30 5.47 9.13
CA ILE A 117 4.74 5.61 7.73
C ILE A 117 3.54 5.41 6.80
N SER A 118 2.71 4.39 7.05
CA SER A 118 1.51 4.15 6.25
C SER A 118 0.54 5.34 6.24
N VAL A 119 0.37 6.02 7.38
CA VAL A 119 -0.49 7.21 7.48
C VAL A 119 0.08 8.39 6.71
N LEU A 120 1.37 8.68 6.90
CA LEU A 120 2.03 9.81 6.24
C LEU A 120 2.04 9.63 4.72
N VAL A 121 2.37 8.44 4.25
CA VAL A 121 2.35 8.10 2.81
C VAL A 121 0.94 8.19 2.25
N HIS A 122 -0.08 7.69 2.98
CA HIS A 122 -1.47 7.77 2.54
C HIS A 122 -1.94 9.23 2.35
N GLN A 123 -1.52 10.14 3.23
CA GLN A 123 -1.87 11.57 3.14
C GLN A 123 -1.29 12.28 1.90
N GLN A 124 -0.20 11.77 1.34
CA GLN A 124 0.46 12.33 0.15
C GLN A 124 -0.17 11.82 -1.17
N MET A 125 -1.01 10.80 -1.10
CA MET A 125 -1.63 10.19 -2.28
C MET A 125 -2.83 10.99 -2.77
N PRO A 126 -3.17 10.92 -4.07
CA PRO A 126 -4.34 11.60 -4.62
C PRO A 126 -5.62 10.97 -4.06
N ILE A 127 -6.10 11.52 -2.95
CA ILE A 127 -7.35 11.15 -2.32
C ILE A 127 -8.49 11.59 -3.26
N ARG A 128 -9.37 10.65 -3.62
CA ARG A 128 -10.60 11.00 -4.31
C ARG A 128 -11.40 11.84 -3.31
N LYS A 129 -11.64 13.14 -3.60
CA LYS A 129 -12.53 13.97 -2.78
C LYS A 129 -13.80 13.15 -2.55
N ILE A 130 -14.01 12.71 -1.31
CA ILE A 130 -15.32 12.23 -0.89
C ILE A 130 -16.25 13.38 -1.24
N ARG A 131 -17.30 13.12 -2.01
CA ARG A 131 -18.32 14.11 -2.31
C ARG A 131 -19.06 14.38 -0.99
N THR A 132 -18.46 15.17 -0.12
CA THR A 132 -19.11 15.67 1.08
C THR A 132 -20.08 16.74 0.59
N GLY A 133 -21.30 16.32 0.26
CA GLY A 133 -22.44 17.22 0.37
C GLY A 133 -22.44 17.81 1.79
N PRO A 134 -22.92 19.05 1.97
CA PRO A 134 -22.75 19.78 3.22
C PRO A 134 -23.46 19.05 4.35
N ARG A 135 -22.69 18.37 5.19
CA ARG A 135 -23.11 18.01 6.54
C ARG A 135 -22.11 18.70 7.45
N ALA A 136 -22.61 19.71 8.14
CA ALA A 136 -21.89 20.60 9.02
C ALA A 136 -20.93 19.84 9.94
N TRP A 137 -19.70 20.35 10.07
CA TRP A 137 -18.78 19.97 11.14
C TRP A 137 -18.36 21.26 11.85
N MET A 138 -18.77 21.33 13.11
CA MET A 138 -18.59 22.43 14.04
C MET A 138 -17.16 22.38 14.59
N PHE A 139 -16.43 23.50 14.54
CA PHE A 139 -15.16 23.65 15.27
C PHE A 139 -15.48 23.81 16.77
N SER A 140 -14.87 22.98 17.62
CA SER A 140 -14.81 23.26 19.06
C SER A 140 -13.36 23.36 19.49
N THR A 141 -12.85 24.59 19.56
CA THR A 141 -11.94 24.99 20.64
C THR A 141 -12.10 26.50 20.82
N TRP A 142 -12.75 26.82 21.93
CA TRP A 142 -12.85 28.14 22.53
C TRP A 142 -11.48 28.46 23.16
N PHE A 143 -10.83 29.53 22.71
CA PHE A 143 -9.89 30.27 23.56
C PHE A 143 -10.40 31.72 23.60
N SER A 144 -10.93 32.10 24.76
CA SER A 144 -11.05 33.49 25.21
C SER A 144 -9.65 34.12 25.25
N SER A 145 -9.39 35.42 25.09
CA SER A 145 -10.17 36.60 25.42
C SER A 145 -9.48 37.84 24.82
N LEU A 146 -10.31 38.77 24.34
CA LEU A 146 -10.18 40.25 24.34
C LEU A 146 -8.84 40.88 24.79
N SER A 147 -8.26 41.70 23.91
CA SER A 147 -7.98 43.15 24.08
C SER A 147 -7.56 43.73 22.73
#